data_AF-A0A0K0D6L5-F1
#
_entry.id   AF-A0A0K0D6L5-F1
#
_cell.length_a   1.000
_cell.length_b   1.000
_cell.length_c   1.000
_cell.angle_alpha   90.00
_cell.angle_beta   90.00
_cell.angle_gamma   90.00
#
_symmetry.space_group_name_H-M   'P 1'
#
loop_
_entity.id
_entity.type
_entity.pdbx_description
1 polymer ?
#
loop_
_entity_poly.entity_id
_entity_poly.type
_entity_poly.pdbx_seq_one_letter_code
_entity_poly.pdbx_strand_id
1 'polypeptide(L)'
;MKAVRSVIEYYVIEVNARLSRSSALASKATGYPLAYVAAKLALGQKLPVIRNSVTGVTTACFEPSLDYCVVKIPRWDLGKFARVSQQVLFLS
;
A
#
# COMPACT_ATOMS: atom_id res chain seq x y z
N MET A 1 40.03 -11.11 2.67
CA MET A 1 38.76 -11.04 1.91
C MET A 1 37.93 -9.88 2.45
N LYS A 2 37.84 -8.74 1.73
CA LYS A 2 36.95 -7.63 2.10
C LYS A 2 35.60 -7.87 1.44
N ALA A 3 34.54 -7.97 2.24
CA ALA A 3 33.17 -8.01 1.73
C ALA A 3 32.89 -6.71 0.96
N VAL A 4 32.69 -6.82 -0.36
CA VAL A 4 32.19 -5.72 -1.18
C VAL A 4 30.75 -5.48 -0.74
N ARG A 5 30.52 -4.46 0.08
CA ARG A 5 29.17 -3.90 0.26
C ARG A 5 28.78 -3.26 -1.06
N SER A 6 28.00 -3.96 -1.89
CA SER A 6 27.26 -3.32 -2.97
C SER A 6 26.23 -2.39 -2.33
N VAL A 7 26.56 -1.11 -2.21
CA VAL A 7 25.62 -0.10 -1.73
C VAL A 7 24.61 0.11 -2.85
N ILE A 8 23.35 -0.29 -2.62
CA ILE A 8 22.24 0.00 -3.54
C ILE A 8 21.93 1.50 -3.40
N GLU A 9 22.05 2.25 -4.50
CA GLU A 9 21.62 3.64 -4.53
C GLU A 9 20.09 3.73 -4.48
N TYR A 10 19.55 4.56 -3.60
CA TYR A 10 18.12 4.82 -3.48
C TYR A 10 17.87 6.32 -3.32
N TYR A 11 16.75 6.79 -3.88
CA TYR A 11 16.31 8.19 -3.83
C TYR A 11 14.87 8.25 -3.34
N VAL A 12 14.56 9.21 -2.47
CA VAL A 12 13.19 9.45 -1.99
C VAL A 12 12.53 10.49 -2.89
N ILE A 13 11.39 10.14 -3.48
CA ILE A 13 10.65 11.03 -4.39
C ILE A 13 9.61 11.83 -3.62
N GLU A 14 8.66 11.16 -2.96
CA GLU A 14 7.58 11.80 -2.21
C GLU A 14 7.05 10.94 -1.06
N VAL A 15 6.35 11.58 -0.12
CA VAL A 15 5.59 10.93 0.96
C VAL A 15 4.20 11.52 1.00
N ASN A 16 3.19 10.65 0.89
CA ASN A 16 1.80 11.04 1.03
C ASN A 16 1.33 10.80 2.48
N ALA A 17 1.21 11.86 3.27
CA ALA A 17 0.75 11.80 4.68
C ALA A 17 -0.78 11.59 4.81
N ARG A 18 -1.36 10.75 3.95
CA ARG A 18 -2.78 10.42 3.92
C ARG A 18 -3.01 9.05 3.31
N LEU A 19 -4.23 8.54 3.45
CA LEU A 19 -4.66 7.38 2.68
C LEU A 19 -4.63 7.70 1.17
N SER A 20 -4.14 6.75 0.40
CA SER A 20 -3.95 6.83 -1.05
C SER A 20 -4.57 5.63 -1.77
N ARG A 21 -4.63 5.70 -3.10
CA ARG A 21 -5.03 4.55 -3.93
C ARG A 21 -4.15 3.31 -3.66
N SER A 22 -2.86 3.52 -3.36
CA SER A 22 -1.93 2.45 -3.01
C SER A 22 -2.22 1.87 -1.62
N SER A 23 -2.62 2.70 -0.64
CA SER A 23 -3.06 2.17 0.66
C SER A 23 -4.33 1.32 0.55
N ALA A 24 -5.29 1.72 -0.30
CA ALA A 24 -6.49 0.92 -0.55
C ALA A 24 -6.14 -0.44 -1.20
N LEU A 25 -5.22 -0.45 -2.16
CA LEU A 25 -4.69 -1.69 -2.74
C LEU A 25 -4.03 -2.56 -1.66
N ALA A 26 -3.15 -1.99 -0.83
CA ALA A 26 -2.46 -2.73 0.23
C ALA A 26 -3.44 -3.35 1.22
N SER A 27 -4.52 -2.64 1.60
CA SER A 27 -5.56 -3.20 2.46
C SER A 27 -6.29 -4.37 1.84
N LYS A 28 -6.53 -4.35 0.53
CA LYS A 28 -7.14 -5.48 -0.18
C LYS A 28 -6.16 -6.63 -0.34
N ALA A 29 -4.90 -6.32 -0.64
CA ALA A 29 -3.85 -7.30 -0.82
C ALA A 29 -3.48 -8.04 0.47
N THR A 30 -3.59 -7.39 1.63
CA THR A 30 -3.19 -7.96 2.93
C THR A 30 -4.34 -8.41 3.81
N GLY A 31 -5.57 -8.00 3.48
CA GLY A 31 -6.71 -8.09 4.39
C GLY A 31 -6.64 -7.11 5.57
N TYR A 32 -5.58 -6.30 5.71
CA TYR A 32 -5.40 -5.37 6.81
C TYR A 32 -6.11 -4.04 6.55
N PRO A 33 -7.14 -3.66 7.33
CA PRO A 33 -7.96 -2.48 7.04
C PRO A 33 -7.28 -1.18 7.49
N LEU A 34 -6.33 -0.67 6.69
CA LEU A 34 -5.50 0.52 6.99
C LEU A 34 -6.35 1.73 7.35
N ALA A 35 -7.42 2.00 6.60
CA ALA A 35 -8.30 3.14 6.85
C ALA A 35 -9.00 3.05 8.21
N TYR A 36 -9.47 1.86 8.58
CA TYR A 36 -10.14 1.62 9.86
C TYR A 36 -9.15 1.77 11.03
N VAL A 37 -7.97 1.18 10.91
CA VAL A 37 -6.91 1.29 11.93
C VAL A 37 -6.47 2.74 12.07
N ALA A 38 -6.25 3.47 10.97
CA ALA A 38 -5.88 4.88 10.99
C ALA A 38 -6.94 5.75 11.69
N ALA A 39 -8.23 5.48 11.45
CA ALA A 39 -9.31 6.19 12.14
C ALA A 39 -9.29 5.93 13.66
N LYS A 40 -9.03 4.70 14.10
CA LYS A 40 -8.89 4.37 15.53
C LYS A 40 -7.65 5.01 16.15
N LEU A 41 -6.54 5.06 15.42
CA LEU A 41 -5.32 5.79 15.83
C LEU A 41 -5.59 7.28 16.01
N ALA A 42 -6.35 7.89 15.09
CA ALA A 42 -6.75 9.30 15.20
C ALA A 42 -7.61 9.59 16.44
N LEU A 43 -8.34 8.60 16.94
CA LEU A 43 -9.08 8.67 18.21
C LEU A 43 -8.22 8.35 19.45
N GLY A 44 -6.89 8.25 19.30
CA GLY A 44 -5.95 8.00 20.39
C GLY A 44 -5.78 6.52 20.76
N GLN A 45 -6.39 5.57 20.03
CA GLN A 45 -6.19 4.15 20.29
C GLN A 45 -4.84 3.68 19.76
N LYS A 46 -4.07 2.93 20.56
CA LYS A 46 -2.77 2.38 20.14
C LYS A 46 -2.94 1.08 19.36
N LEU A 47 -2.01 0.80 18.44
CA LEU A 47 -2.00 -0.43 17.61
C LEU A 47 -2.18 -1.74 18.40
N PRO A 48 -1.55 -1.95 19.59
CA PRO A 48 -1.71 -3.19 20.33
C PRO A 48 -3.11 -3.38 20.94
N VAL A 49 -3.92 -2.32 21.03
CA VAL A 49 -5.28 -2.39 21.59
C VAL A 49 -6.31 -2.69 20.51
N ILE A 50 -6.04 -2.25 19.28
CA ILE A 50 -6.94 -2.45 18.14
C ILE A 50 -6.90 -3.94 17.77
N ARG A 51 -8.04 -4.63 17.81
CA ARG A 51 -8.12 -6.04 17.41
C ARG A 51 -8.06 -6.18 15.89
N ASN A 52 -7.39 -7.23 15.43
CA ASN A 52 -7.37 -7.61 14.03
C ASN A 52 -8.73 -8.22 13.65
N SER A 53 -9.44 -7.60 12.70
CA SER A 53 -10.74 -8.06 12.22
C SER A 53 -10.67 -9.34 11.40
N VAL A 54 -9.50 -9.71 10.86
CA VAL A 54 -9.33 -10.90 10.01
C VAL A 54 -9.17 -12.16 10.86
N THR A 55 -8.25 -12.14 11.83
CA THR A 55 -7.95 -13.30 12.67
C THR A 55 -8.80 -13.37 13.93
N GLY A 56 -9.33 -12.24 14.42
CA GLY A 56 -10.12 -12.13 15.65
C GLY A 56 -9.36 -12.36 16.96
N VAL A 57 -8.18 -12.98 16.88
CA VAL A 57 -7.33 -13.35 18.03
C VAL A 57 -6.11 -12.45 18.20
N THR A 58 -5.57 -11.88 17.11
CA THR A 58 -4.41 -10.99 17.17
C THR A 58 -4.80 -9.52 17.20
N THR A 59 -3.83 -8.66 17.47
CA THR A 59 -3.99 -7.20 17.45
C THR A 59 -3.58 -6.64 16.09
N ALA A 60 -3.80 -5.35 15.86
CA ALA A 60 -3.36 -4.64 14.66
C ALA A 60 -1.85 -4.35 14.64
N CYS A 61 -1.13 -4.68 15.72
CA CYS A 61 0.31 -4.43 15.84
C CYS A 61 1.14 -5.59 15.25
N PHE A 62 1.07 -5.80 13.94
CA PHE A 62 1.86 -6.81 13.24
C PHE A 62 2.09 -6.40 11.78
N GLU A 63 3.07 -7.03 11.15
CA GLU A 63 3.31 -6.92 9.71
C GLU A 63 2.65 -8.12 9.00
N PRO A 64 1.70 -7.88 8.07
CA PRO A 64 1.08 -8.97 7.32
C PRO A 64 2.10 -9.75 6.48
N SER A 65 2.05 -11.07 6.56
CA SER A 65 2.78 -11.98 5.69
C SER A 65 1.85 -12.55 4.63
N LEU A 66 2.32 -12.59 3.38
CA LEU A 66 1.55 -13.05 2.23
C LEU A 66 2.17 -14.31 1.62
N ASP A 67 1.34 -15.32 1.40
CA ASP A 67 1.66 -16.57 0.70
C ASP A 67 1.19 -16.56 -0.77
N TYR A 68 0.78 -15.39 -1.28
CA TYR A 68 0.34 -15.18 -2.67
C TYR A 68 0.84 -13.85 -3.23
N CYS A 69 0.83 -13.75 -4.56
CA CYS A 69 1.17 -12.54 -5.30
C CYS A 69 -0.09 -11.76 -5.69
N VAL A 70 -0.06 -10.43 -5.54
CA VAL A 70 -1.14 -9.53 -5.97
C VAL A 70 -0.65 -8.65 -7.10
N VAL A 71 -1.42 -8.61 -8.19
CA VAL A 71 -1.10 -7.80 -9.38
C VAL A 71 -2.18 -6.72 -9.57
N LYS A 72 -1.76 -5.47 -9.72
CA LYS A 72 -2.65 -4.35 -10.06
C LYS A 72 -2.44 -3.95 -11.51
N ILE A 73 -3.49 -4.12 -12.32
CA ILE A 73 -3.51 -3.66 -13.71
C ILE A 73 -4.44 -2.45 -13.80
N PRO A 74 -3.93 -1.24 -14.10
CA PRO A 74 -4.78 -0.09 -14.41
C PRO A 74 -5.62 -0.33 -15.67
N ARG A 75 -6.83 0.23 -15.68
CA ARG A 75 -7.75 0.18 -16.83
C ARG A 75 -7.83 1.56 -17.46
N TRP A 76 -7.63 1.62 -18.79
CA TRP A 76 -7.84 2.83 -19.58
C TRP A 76 -9.02 2.67 -20.53
N ASP A 77 -9.70 3.79 -20.78
CA ASP A 77 -10.80 3.89 -21.72
C ASP A 77 -10.56 5.07 -22.68
N LEU A 78 -9.52 4.93 -23.50
CA LEU A 78 -9.06 5.98 -24.41
C LEU A 78 -9.94 6.11 -25.67
N GLY A 79 -10.78 5.11 -25.97
CA GLY A 79 -11.70 5.15 -27.11
C GLY A 79 -12.75 6.26 -27.01
N LYS A 80 -13.00 6.78 -25.81
CA LYS A 80 -13.91 7.91 -25.59
C LYS A 80 -13.33 9.27 -25.96
N PHE A 81 -12.02 9.38 -26.19
CA PHE A 81 -11.35 10.66 -26.35
C PHE A 81 -10.52 10.73 -27.64
N ALA A 82 -11.15 11.22 -28.72
CA ALA A 82 -10.56 11.25 -30.07
C ALA A 82 -9.30 12.12 -30.23
N ARG A 83 -9.04 13.06 -29.29
CA ARG A 83 -7.90 13.99 -29.33
C ARG A 83 -6.83 13.70 -28.26
N VAL A 84 -6.93 12.57 -27.57
CA VAL A 84 -5.98 12.21 -26.50
C VAL A 84 -4.93 11.24 -27.04
N SER A 85 -3.67 11.46 -26.65
CA SER A 85 -2.57 10.54 -26.99
C SER A 85 -2.85 9.14 -26.45
N GLN A 86 -2.62 8.13 -27.29
CA GLN A 86 -2.72 6.72 -26.89
C GLN A 86 -1.49 6.24 -26.10
N GLN A 87 -0.42 7.05 -26.03
CA GLN A 87 0.73 6.75 -25.20
C GLN A 87 0.41 7.03 -23.74
N VAL A 88 0.48 5.98 -22.94
CA VAL A 88 0.31 6.06 -21.50
C VAL A 88 1.68 6.11 -20.83
N LEU A 89 1.94 7.19 -20.10
CA LEU A 89 3.07 7.28 -19.18
C LEU A 89 2.64 6.80 -17.79
N PHE A 90 3.42 5.89 -17.22
CA PHE A 90 3.28 5.48 -15.83
C PHE A 90 4.06 6.46 -14.95
N LEU A 91 3.34 7.37 -14.30
CA LEU A 91 3.82 8.09 -13.14
C LEU A 91 3.19 7.43 -11.92
N SER A 92 3.94 6.52 -11.29
CA SER A 92 3.57 5.88 -10.02
C SER A 92 4.20 6.62 -8.86
#